data_AF-A0A8S1S9P8-F1
#
_entry.id   AF-A0A8S1S9P8-F1
#
_cell.length_a   1.000
_cell.length_b   1.000
_cell.length_c   1.000
_cell.angle_alpha   90.00
_cell.angle_beta   90.00
_cell.angle_gamma   90.00
#
_symmetry.space_group_name_H-M   'P 1'
#
loop_
_entity.id
_entity.type
_entity.pdbx_description
1 polymer ?
#
loop_
_entity_poly.entity_id
_entity_poly.type
_entity_poly.pdbx_seq_one_letter_code
_entity_poly.pdbx_strand_id
1 'polypeptide(L)'
;MLIRRCRRVRQAYQSGNTLINLIQQKKIMNNQPKMFVILSITIMVYPTLNQSIMNQMIDFRVFAQKLIFEASLFCKDISLITKSSIVHQSFTEQIQDLLYQINSITNLIEKPLSYLMQSRRIFPNDRSETQSLQRIDFDQQSAIGTMNQSPFCIQKQVRFNTLEMKGFTKVYEELFNKPFTQTHIELIKQRCTAQSQICIGGVSVNDPDQFILCATDYASEFYTETQDLKLARRSRNGEIYWYYFRNRCIGFSPMSKVDLRYPDVDNEEGDLRFSLWLFHGQGGYRIGRLESLEQSVEYKCVIYLKK
;
A
#
# COMPACT_ATOMS: atom_id res chain seq x y z
N MET A 1 -36.17 -4.15 24.90
CA MET A 1 -36.07 -5.32 23.99
C MET A 1 -34.64 -5.62 23.53
N LEU A 2 -33.82 -4.60 23.24
CA LEU A 2 -32.41 -4.72 22.80
C LEU A 2 -31.49 -5.40 23.83
N ILE A 3 -31.62 -5.06 25.11
CA ILE A 3 -30.78 -5.60 26.20
C ILE A 3 -30.99 -7.12 26.40
N ARG A 4 -32.22 -7.61 26.17
CA ARG A 4 -32.51 -9.05 26.20
C ARG A 4 -31.93 -9.81 25.00
N ARG A 5 -31.66 -9.14 23.87
CA ARG A 5 -31.00 -9.73 22.69
C ARG A 5 -29.48 -9.83 22.89
N CYS A 6 -28.83 -8.81 23.48
CA CYS A 6 -27.40 -8.84 23.75
C CYS A 6 -27.00 -9.93 24.76
N ARG A 7 -27.85 -10.23 25.75
CA ARG A 7 -27.61 -11.32 26.72
C ARG A 7 -27.60 -12.72 26.08
N ARG A 8 -28.42 -12.97 25.05
CA ARG A 8 -28.49 -14.27 24.35
C ARG A 8 -27.29 -14.51 23.44
N VAL A 9 -26.78 -13.46 22.79
CA VAL A 9 -25.57 -13.55 21.95
C VAL A 9 -24.35 -13.88 22.82
N ARG A 10 -24.27 -13.31 24.03
CA ARG A 10 -23.17 -13.58 24.98
C ARG A 10 -23.20 -15.01 25.55
N GLN A 11 -24.39 -15.58 25.78
CA GLN A 11 -24.54 -16.98 26.21
C GLN A 11 -24.25 -17.98 25.08
N ALA A 12 -24.62 -17.67 23.84
CA ALA A 12 -24.32 -18.54 22.68
C ALA A 12 -22.82 -18.63 22.36
N TYR A 13 -22.05 -17.59 22.71
CA TYR A 13 -20.59 -17.56 22.54
C TYR A 13 -19.84 -18.42 23.58
N GLN A 14 -20.47 -18.70 24.73
CA GLN A 14 -19.85 -19.48 25.81
C GLN A 14 -20.09 -21.00 25.69
N SER A 15 -20.98 -21.45 24.81
CA SER A 15 -21.43 -22.85 24.77
C SER A 15 -20.94 -23.67 23.57
N GLY A 16 -19.91 -23.22 22.84
CA GLY A 16 -19.15 -24.08 21.90
C GLY A 16 -19.96 -24.80 20.81
N ASN A 17 -21.07 -24.23 20.32
CA ASN A 17 -21.91 -24.84 19.28
C ASN A 17 -22.18 -23.82 18.16
N THR A 18 -21.18 -23.62 17.30
CA THR A 18 -21.14 -22.50 16.35
C THR A 18 -21.72 -22.80 14.96
N LEU A 19 -21.71 -24.04 14.47
CA LEU A 19 -22.00 -24.26 13.05
C LEU A 19 -23.50 -24.50 12.74
N ILE A 20 -24.23 -25.21 13.61
CA ILE A 20 -25.63 -25.58 13.33
C ILE A 20 -26.60 -24.41 13.57
N ASN A 21 -26.29 -23.52 14.51
CA ASN A 21 -27.14 -22.37 14.81
C ASN A 21 -27.07 -21.25 13.76
N LEU A 22 -25.98 -21.18 12.97
CA LEU A 22 -25.83 -20.22 11.88
C LEU A 22 -26.75 -20.55 10.69
N ILE A 23 -27.04 -21.83 10.47
CA ILE A 23 -27.91 -22.28 9.36
C ILE A 23 -29.38 -21.97 9.65
N GLN A 24 -29.82 -22.01 10.92
CA GLN A 24 -31.20 -21.67 11.28
C GLN A 24 -31.49 -20.15 11.26
N GLN A 25 -30.49 -19.28 11.36
CA GLN A 25 -30.70 -17.83 11.23
C GLN A 25 -30.89 -17.34 9.78
N LYS A 26 -30.65 -18.21 8.78
CA LYS A 26 -30.86 -17.92 7.34
C LYS A 26 -32.31 -17.53 7.00
N LYS A 27 -33.29 -17.90 7.84
CA LYS A 27 -34.71 -17.55 7.64
C LYS A 27 -35.11 -16.15 8.11
N ILE A 28 -34.27 -15.43 8.85
CA ILE A 28 -34.59 -14.10 9.42
C ILE A 28 -34.05 -12.93 8.56
N MET A 29 -33.14 -13.18 7.62
CA MET A 29 -32.50 -12.09 6.84
C MET A 29 -33.24 -11.61 5.58
N ASN A 30 -34.42 -12.16 5.25
CA ASN A 30 -35.17 -11.77 4.04
C ASN A 30 -35.93 -10.43 4.12
N ASN A 31 -35.73 -9.61 5.16
CA ASN A 31 -36.41 -8.31 5.33
C ASN A 31 -35.45 -7.08 5.37
N GLN A 32 -34.21 -7.23 4.92
CA GLN A 32 -33.17 -6.19 5.02
C GLN A 32 -33.20 -5.00 4.01
N PRO A 33 -33.94 -4.98 2.87
CA PRO A 33 -33.89 -3.80 2.01
C PRO A 33 -34.56 -2.56 2.62
N LYS A 34 -35.39 -2.72 3.67
CA LYS A 34 -36.07 -1.59 4.34
C LYS A 34 -35.18 -0.85 5.35
N MET A 35 -34.12 -1.48 5.87
CA MET A 35 -33.30 -0.88 6.94
C MET A 35 -32.29 0.15 6.40
N PHE A 36 -31.78 -0.05 5.18
CA PHE A 36 -30.86 0.88 4.53
C PHE A 36 -31.54 2.19 4.08
N VAL A 37 -32.80 2.13 3.64
CA VAL A 37 -33.56 3.33 3.22
C VAL A 37 -33.87 4.24 4.41
N ILE A 38 -34.17 3.66 5.57
CA ILE A 38 -34.46 4.41 6.82
C ILE A 38 -33.20 5.11 7.35
N LEU A 39 -32.03 4.48 7.20
CA LEU A 39 -30.76 5.06 7.65
C LEU A 39 -30.34 6.26 6.80
N SER A 40 -30.55 6.21 5.48
CA SER A 40 -30.27 7.32 4.56
C SER A 40 -31.13 8.56 4.83
N ILE A 41 -32.38 8.38 5.28
CA ILE A 41 -33.29 9.47 5.61
C ILE A 41 -32.92 10.13 6.96
N THR A 42 -32.41 9.35 7.91
CA THR A 42 -32.05 9.85 9.25
C THR A 42 -30.76 10.70 9.22
N ILE A 43 -29.83 10.40 8.32
CA ILE A 43 -28.56 11.13 8.14
C ILE A 43 -28.78 12.58 7.65
N MET A 44 -29.92 12.88 6.99
CA MET A 44 -30.22 14.23 6.49
C MET A 44 -30.83 15.18 7.54
N VAL A 45 -31.30 14.69 8.69
CA VAL A 45 -32.15 15.50 9.60
C VAL A 45 -31.42 15.99 10.86
N TYR A 46 -30.26 15.42 11.24
CA TYR A 46 -29.55 15.82 12.47
C TYR A 46 -28.02 15.92 12.30
N PRO A 47 -27.46 17.13 12.14
CA PRO A 47 -26.03 17.32 11.85
C PRO A 47 -25.08 16.95 13.00
N THR A 48 -25.52 17.00 14.27
CA THR A 48 -24.69 16.64 15.44
C THR A 48 -24.69 15.14 15.76
N LEU A 49 -25.73 14.40 15.38
CA LEU A 49 -25.76 12.93 15.44
C LEU A 49 -24.82 12.31 14.38
N ASN A 50 -24.44 13.10 13.37
CA ASN A 50 -23.74 12.66 12.17
C ASN A 50 -22.27 12.29 12.45
N GLN A 51 -21.56 13.03 13.31
CA GLN A 51 -20.13 12.77 13.54
C GLN A 51 -19.87 11.47 14.30
N SER A 52 -20.69 11.15 15.31
CA SER A 52 -20.55 9.89 16.06
C SER A 52 -20.91 8.68 15.22
N ILE A 53 -21.93 8.78 14.37
CA ILE A 53 -22.31 7.71 13.44
C ILE A 53 -21.23 7.54 12.38
N MET A 54 -20.68 8.63 11.83
CA MET A 54 -19.59 8.58 10.86
C MET A 54 -18.33 7.95 11.45
N ASN A 55 -17.96 8.28 12.69
CA ASN A 55 -16.81 7.64 13.37
C ASN A 55 -17.06 6.13 13.59
N GLN A 56 -18.27 5.74 14.02
CA GLN A 56 -18.64 4.32 14.14
C GLN A 56 -18.64 3.58 12.80
N MET A 57 -19.03 4.26 11.71
CA MET A 57 -18.96 3.69 10.35
C MET A 57 -17.51 3.55 9.85
N ILE A 58 -16.61 4.46 10.24
CA ILE A 58 -15.17 4.34 9.95
C ILE A 58 -14.58 3.16 10.72
N ASP A 59 -14.90 3.01 12.01
CA ASP A 59 -14.41 1.89 12.82
C ASP A 59 -14.94 0.54 12.30
N PHE A 60 -16.23 0.49 11.96
CA PHE A 60 -16.83 -0.70 11.35
C PHE A 60 -16.20 -1.02 9.99
N ARG A 61 -15.86 -0.01 9.19
CA ARG A 61 -15.15 -0.19 7.91
C ARG A 61 -13.79 -0.82 8.13
N VAL A 62 -12.97 -0.29 9.04
CA VAL A 62 -11.64 -0.82 9.33
C VAL A 62 -11.74 -2.27 9.81
N PHE A 63 -12.71 -2.56 10.67
CA PHE A 63 -12.98 -3.92 11.13
C PHE A 63 -13.41 -4.87 9.98
N ALA A 64 -14.35 -4.46 9.14
CA ALA A 64 -14.84 -5.26 8.01
C ALA A 64 -13.74 -5.52 6.98
N GLN A 65 -12.92 -4.52 6.66
CA GLN A 65 -11.79 -4.67 5.74
C GLN A 65 -10.74 -5.63 6.30
N LYS A 66 -10.43 -5.55 7.60
CA LYS A 66 -9.53 -6.49 8.26
C LYS A 66 -10.07 -7.92 8.23
N LEU A 67 -11.35 -8.11 8.54
CA LEU A 67 -12.00 -9.42 8.52
C LEU A 67 -12.01 -10.04 7.11
N ILE A 68 -12.32 -9.24 6.08
CA ILE A 68 -12.29 -9.68 4.68
C ILE A 68 -10.87 -10.06 4.26
N PHE A 69 -9.87 -9.27 4.65
CA PHE A 69 -8.47 -9.55 4.35
C PHE A 69 -8.02 -10.88 5.00
N GLU A 70 -8.27 -11.07 6.29
CA GLU A 70 -7.93 -12.31 7.01
C GLU A 70 -8.64 -13.53 6.41
N ALA A 71 -9.93 -13.41 6.07
CA ALA A 71 -10.68 -14.47 5.40
C ALA A 71 -10.10 -14.78 4.01
N SER A 72 -9.69 -13.76 3.25
CA SER A 72 -9.08 -13.93 1.93
C SER A 72 -7.72 -14.62 1.99
N LEU A 73 -6.92 -14.33 3.02
CA LEU A 73 -5.62 -14.96 3.25
C LEU A 73 -5.81 -16.44 3.60
N PHE A 74 -6.71 -16.72 4.55
CA PHE A 74 -7.08 -18.09 4.92
C PHE A 74 -7.57 -18.91 3.72
N CYS A 75 -8.42 -18.34 2.86
CA CYS A 75 -8.91 -19.05 1.67
C CYS A 75 -7.81 -19.28 0.63
N LYS A 76 -6.82 -18.38 0.48
CA LYS A 76 -5.68 -18.58 -0.41
C LYS A 76 -4.77 -19.70 0.08
N ASP A 77 -4.49 -19.74 1.38
CA ASP A 77 -3.67 -20.78 1.99
C ASP A 77 -4.35 -22.15 1.83
N ILE A 78 -5.68 -22.22 2.02
CA ILE A 78 -6.43 -23.45 1.77
C ILE A 78 -6.47 -23.79 0.28
N SER A 79 -6.61 -22.82 -0.63
CA SER A 79 -6.55 -23.09 -2.07
C SER A 79 -5.19 -23.62 -2.52
N LEU A 80 -4.10 -23.25 -1.84
CA LEU A 80 -2.78 -23.82 -2.07
C LEU A 80 -2.71 -25.26 -1.55
N ILE A 81 -3.32 -25.54 -0.40
CA ILE A 81 -3.45 -26.90 0.16
C ILE A 81 -4.32 -27.79 -0.74
N THR A 82 -5.42 -27.31 -1.31
CA THR A 82 -6.30 -28.11 -2.19
C THR A 82 -5.69 -28.42 -3.56
N LYS A 83 -4.66 -27.70 -3.98
CA LYS A 83 -3.86 -28.04 -5.17
C LYS A 83 -2.88 -29.19 -4.92
N SER A 84 -2.58 -29.52 -3.66
CA SER A 84 -1.99 -30.81 -3.32
C SER A 84 -3.10 -31.86 -3.43
N SER A 85 -2.88 -32.92 -4.22
CA SER A 85 -3.86 -33.88 -4.74
C SER A 85 -4.62 -34.75 -3.71
N ILE A 86 -4.74 -34.28 -2.48
CA ILE A 86 -5.27 -35.01 -1.31
C ILE A 86 -6.68 -34.53 -0.95
N VAL A 87 -7.19 -33.45 -1.56
CA VAL A 87 -8.44 -32.84 -1.12
C VAL A 87 -9.63 -33.22 -1.98
N HIS A 88 -10.69 -33.70 -1.33
CA HIS A 88 -11.94 -34.13 -1.95
C HIS A 88 -12.60 -32.98 -2.72
N GLN A 89 -13.09 -33.26 -3.94
CA GLN A 89 -13.67 -32.29 -4.88
C GLN A 89 -14.75 -31.39 -4.24
N SER A 90 -15.58 -31.96 -3.37
CA SER A 90 -16.63 -31.21 -2.65
C SER A 90 -16.12 -30.12 -1.70
N PHE A 91 -14.90 -30.23 -1.19
CA PHE A 91 -14.30 -29.20 -0.34
C PHE A 91 -13.77 -28.03 -1.16
N THR A 92 -13.24 -28.30 -2.36
CA THR A 92 -12.83 -27.26 -3.31
C THR A 92 -14.03 -26.41 -3.75
N GLU A 93 -15.17 -27.03 -4.02
CA GLU A 93 -16.42 -26.32 -4.35
C GLU A 93 -16.89 -25.42 -3.20
N GLN A 94 -16.82 -25.90 -1.95
CA GLN A 94 -17.18 -25.09 -0.77
C GLN A 94 -16.27 -23.86 -0.59
N ILE A 95 -14.96 -23.99 -0.86
CA ILE A 95 -14.03 -22.85 -0.79
C ILE A 95 -14.32 -21.85 -1.90
N GLN A 96 -14.60 -22.32 -3.13
CA GLN A 96 -14.94 -21.43 -4.23
C GLN A 96 -16.23 -20.66 -3.96
N ASP A 97 -17.24 -21.31 -3.39
CA ASP A 97 -18.47 -20.65 -2.94
C ASP A 97 -18.20 -19.59 -1.86
N LEU A 98 -17.33 -19.89 -0.90
CA LEU A 98 -16.95 -18.95 0.15
C LEU A 98 -16.21 -17.73 -0.43
N LEU A 99 -15.26 -17.95 -1.33
CA LEU A 99 -14.55 -16.88 -2.04
C LEU A 99 -15.50 -16.00 -2.85
N TYR A 100 -16.49 -16.61 -3.52
CA TYR A 100 -17.51 -15.87 -4.26
C TYR A 100 -18.36 -14.99 -3.32
N GLN A 101 -18.77 -15.51 -2.16
CA GLN A 101 -19.52 -14.74 -1.16
C GLN A 101 -18.71 -13.58 -0.60
N ILE A 102 -17.43 -13.79 -0.29
CA ILE A 102 -16.52 -12.72 0.17
C ILE A 102 -16.42 -11.63 -0.89
N ASN A 103 -16.27 -12.00 -2.16
CA ASN A 103 -16.20 -11.03 -3.26
C ASN A 103 -17.53 -10.27 -3.43
N SER A 104 -18.66 -10.94 -3.29
CA SER A 104 -19.99 -10.30 -3.34
C SER A 104 -20.17 -9.26 -2.23
N ILE A 105 -19.77 -9.60 -1.00
CA ILE A 105 -19.81 -8.67 0.14
C ILE A 105 -18.86 -7.49 -0.07
N THR A 106 -17.65 -7.74 -0.59
CA THR A 106 -16.68 -6.69 -0.91
C THR A 106 -17.28 -5.67 -1.88
N ASN A 107 -17.91 -6.14 -2.95
CA ASN A 107 -18.59 -5.29 -3.93
C ASN A 107 -19.77 -4.51 -3.34
N LEU A 108 -20.51 -5.10 -2.40
CA LEU A 108 -21.61 -4.42 -1.69
C LEU A 108 -21.13 -3.31 -0.76
N ILE A 109 -19.90 -3.42 -0.23
CA ILE A 109 -19.28 -2.40 0.61
C ILE A 109 -18.67 -1.28 -0.25
N GLU A 110 -18.00 -1.63 -1.35
CA GLU A 110 -17.28 -0.67 -2.19
C GLU A 110 -18.20 0.27 -2.98
N LYS A 111 -19.34 -0.23 -3.51
CA LYS A 111 -20.27 0.59 -4.31
C LYS A 111 -20.86 1.79 -3.55
N PRO A 112 -21.45 1.63 -2.34
CA PRO A 112 -21.93 2.77 -1.56
C PRO A 112 -20.81 3.76 -1.19
N LEU A 113 -19.58 3.27 -1.01
CA LEU A 113 -18.43 4.10 -0.68
C LEU A 113 -17.96 4.97 -1.85
N SER A 114 -18.01 4.45 -3.09
CA SER A 114 -17.70 5.27 -4.27
C SER A 114 -18.71 6.43 -4.45
N TYR A 115 -19.98 6.20 -4.13
CA TYR A 115 -21.01 7.26 -4.17
C TYR A 115 -20.79 8.31 -3.07
N LEU A 116 -20.39 7.92 -1.86
CA LEU A 116 -20.06 8.84 -0.76
C LEU A 116 -18.78 9.66 -1.03
N MET A 117 -17.81 9.11 -1.77
CA MET A 117 -16.61 9.84 -2.17
C MET A 117 -16.91 10.84 -3.30
N GLN A 118 -17.82 10.52 -4.21
CA GLN A 118 -18.23 11.41 -5.30
C GLN A 118 -19.08 12.59 -4.80
N SER A 119 -19.95 12.39 -3.81
CA SER A 119 -20.78 13.47 -3.25
C SER A 119 -19.96 14.54 -2.50
N ARG A 120 -18.74 14.22 -2.03
CA ARG A 120 -17.81 15.19 -1.43
C ARG A 120 -17.16 16.16 -2.43
N ARG A 121 -17.23 15.89 -3.74
CA ARG A 121 -16.63 16.76 -4.77
C ARG A 121 -17.54 17.89 -5.26
N ILE A 122 -18.76 18.03 -4.72
CA ILE A 122 -19.76 19.00 -5.18
C ILE A 122 -19.61 20.38 -4.51
N PHE A 123 -18.65 20.59 -3.60
CA PHE A 123 -18.31 21.92 -3.09
C PHE A 123 -17.06 22.46 -3.80
N PRO A 124 -17.19 23.41 -4.73
CA PRO A 124 -16.04 24.06 -5.35
C PRO A 124 -15.39 24.97 -4.32
N ASN A 125 -14.12 24.71 -4.03
CA ASN A 125 -13.27 25.64 -3.28
C ASN A 125 -12.56 26.52 -4.32
N ASP A 126 -13.11 27.69 -4.58
CA ASP A 126 -12.53 28.72 -5.44
C ASP A 126 -11.25 29.27 -4.81
N ARG A 127 -10.09 28.87 -5.35
CA ARG A 127 -8.85 29.66 -5.33
C ARG A 127 -8.05 29.41 -6.60
N SER A 128 -8.26 30.28 -7.57
CA SER A 128 -7.42 30.48 -8.74
C SER A 128 -6.23 31.41 -8.43
N GLU A 129 -5.22 31.35 -9.31
CA GLU A 129 -4.06 32.26 -9.46
C GLU A 129 -2.91 32.00 -8.47
N THR A 130 -1.71 31.57 -8.89
CA THR A 130 -0.85 32.22 -9.89
C THR A 130 0.15 31.21 -10.46
N GLN A 131 0.18 31.11 -11.79
CA GLN A 131 1.32 30.56 -12.54
C GLN A 131 2.14 31.75 -13.07
N SER A 132 3.44 31.79 -12.83
CA SER A 132 4.39 32.31 -13.83
C SER A 132 5.84 31.98 -13.47
N LEU A 133 6.53 31.48 -14.51
CA LEU A 133 7.95 31.59 -14.83
C LEU A 133 9.00 31.39 -13.71
N GLN A 134 9.80 30.34 -13.86
CA GLN A 134 11.27 30.48 -13.94
C GLN A 134 11.90 29.20 -14.49
N ARG A 135 12.42 29.30 -15.73
CA ARG A 135 13.54 28.46 -16.20
C ARG A 135 14.79 29.11 -15.64
N ILE A 136 15.58 28.36 -14.87
CA ILE A 136 16.94 28.75 -14.50
C ILE A 136 17.84 27.57 -14.77
N ASP A 137 18.92 27.88 -15.49
CA ASP A 137 20.00 27.00 -15.91
C ASP A 137 20.57 26.19 -14.74
N PHE A 138 20.67 24.89 -14.99
CA PHE A 138 21.19 23.90 -14.08
C PHE A 138 22.64 23.62 -14.46
N ASP A 139 23.56 24.49 -14.05
CA ASP A 139 24.97 24.14 -13.97
C ASP A 139 25.73 25.13 -13.07
N GLN A 140 26.53 24.56 -12.16
CA GLN A 140 27.54 25.20 -11.29
C GLN A 140 27.05 25.96 -10.04
N GLN A 141 26.71 25.23 -8.97
CA GLN A 141 27.00 25.68 -7.60
C GLN A 141 27.53 24.53 -6.73
N SER A 142 28.84 24.44 -6.65
CA SER A 142 29.57 23.75 -5.58
C SER A 142 29.99 24.77 -4.52
N ALA A 143 30.03 24.29 -3.27
CA ALA A 143 30.62 24.89 -2.07
C ALA A 143 29.74 25.83 -1.21
N ILE A 144 29.29 25.24 -0.09
CA ILE A 144 29.03 25.86 1.22
C ILE A 144 27.86 26.87 1.25
N GLY A 145 26.68 26.38 0.95
CA GLY A 145 25.44 26.91 1.50
C GLY A 145 24.72 25.77 2.21
N THR A 146 24.42 25.92 3.50
CA THR A 146 23.38 25.12 4.18
C THR A 146 22.03 25.55 3.60
N MET A 147 21.81 25.29 2.31
CA MET A 147 20.50 25.39 1.72
C MET A 147 19.63 24.36 2.42
N ASN A 148 18.47 24.79 2.89
CA ASN A 148 17.37 23.95 3.34
C ASN A 148 16.87 23.10 2.17
N GLN A 149 17.71 22.18 1.67
CA GLN A 149 17.31 21.22 0.66
C GLN A 149 16.20 20.38 1.27
N SER A 150 15.13 20.21 0.50
CA SER A 150 14.01 19.37 0.89
C SER A 150 14.54 18.03 1.40
N PRO A 151 14.05 17.51 2.55
CA PRO A 151 14.42 16.18 3.00
C PRO A 151 14.01 15.09 2.00
N PHE A 152 13.19 15.44 1.02
CA PHE A 152 12.68 14.55 -0.02
C PHE A 152 13.47 14.72 -1.32
N CYS A 153 14.50 13.90 -1.48
CA CYS A 153 15.35 13.89 -2.68
C CYS A 153 15.99 12.52 -2.93
N ILE A 154 16.54 12.35 -4.14
CA ILE A 154 17.47 11.27 -4.48
C ILE A 154 18.86 11.70 -4.04
N GLN A 155 19.59 10.82 -3.37
CA GLN A 155 20.91 11.09 -2.80
C GLN A 155 21.87 9.93 -3.04
N LYS A 156 23.16 10.24 -3.20
CA LYS A 156 24.25 9.27 -3.28
C LYS A 156 25.07 9.28 -1.99
N GLN A 157 25.70 8.15 -1.66
CA GLN A 157 26.69 8.05 -0.57
C GLN A 157 26.14 8.52 0.80
N VAL A 158 24.88 8.21 1.09
CA VAL A 158 24.26 8.55 2.38
C VAL A 158 24.63 7.51 3.44
N ARG A 159 25.36 7.94 4.47
CA ARG A 159 25.72 7.09 5.61
C ARG A 159 24.52 6.75 6.49
N PHE A 160 24.44 5.52 6.96
CA PHE A 160 23.32 5.04 7.78
C PHE A 160 23.21 5.76 9.12
N ASN A 161 24.34 6.03 9.79
CA ASN A 161 24.36 6.78 11.05
C ASN A 161 23.64 8.14 10.91
N THR A 162 23.74 8.79 9.75
CA THR A 162 23.04 10.06 9.47
C THR A 162 21.52 9.88 9.44
N LEU A 163 21.03 8.76 8.91
CA LEU A 163 19.59 8.45 8.89
C LEU A 163 19.09 8.05 10.27
N GLU A 164 19.84 7.21 10.99
CA GLU A 164 19.50 6.78 12.34
C GLU A 164 19.43 7.96 13.31
N MET A 165 20.39 8.89 13.25
CA MET A 165 20.33 10.15 14.00
C MET A 165 19.12 11.02 13.66
N LYS A 166 18.58 10.91 12.43
CA LYS A 166 17.35 11.59 12.00
C LYS A 166 16.07 10.85 12.43
N GLY A 167 16.19 9.73 13.15
CA GLY A 167 15.09 8.93 13.68
C GLY A 167 14.56 7.85 12.72
N PHE A 168 15.32 7.52 11.67
CA PHE A 168 14.99 6.40 10.80
C PHE A 168 15.39 5.06 11.45
N THR A 169 14.61 4.03 11.19
CA THR A 169 14.85 2.65 11.66
C THR A 169 14.86 1.70 10.48
N LYS A 170 15.85 0.80 10.41
CA LYS A 170 15.95 -0.19 9.33
C LYS A 170 14.80 -1.20 9.45
N VAL A 171 14.02 -1.37 8.39
CA VAL A 171 12.85 -2.26 8.36
C VAL A 171 12.98 -3.41 7.35
N TYR A 172 13.91 -3.31 6.41
CA TYR A 172 14.21 -4.34 5.42
C TYR A 172 15.68 -4.27 5.01
N GLU A 173 16.32 -5.43 4.88
CA GLU A 173 17.67 -5.59 4.33
C GLU A 173 17.78 -6.99 3.76
N GLU A 174 17.97 -7.10 2.45
CA GLU A 174 18.19 -8.37 1.76
C GLU A 174 19.12 -8.17 0.56
N LEU A 175 19.76 -9.26 0.12
CA LEU A 175 20.58 -9.25 -1.10
C LEU A 175 19.71 -9.04 -2.34
N PHE A 176 20.30 -8.44 -3.38
CA PHE A 176 19.63 -8.21 -4.66
C PHE A 176 19.27 -9.51 -5.40
N ASN A 177 19.87 -10.66 -5.06
CA ASN A 177 19.45 -11.96 -5.56
C ASN A 177 18.26 -12.58 -4.81
N LYS A 178 17.72 -11.91 -3.78
CA LYS A 178 16.53 -12.33 -3.05
C LYS A 178 15.29 -11.62 -3.58
N PRO A 179 14.14 -12.30 -3.67
CA PRO A 179 12.93 -11.70 -4.19
C PRO A 179 12.39 -10.60 -3.27
N PHE A 180 12.16 -9.42 -3.84
CA PHE A 180 11.30 -8.41 -3.24
C PHE A 180 9.88 -8.60 -3.79
N THR A 181 8.87 -8.62 -2.92
CA THR A 181 7.53 -9.13 -3.29
C THR A 181 6.44 -8.19 -2.79
N GLN A 182 5.23 -8.36 -3.31
CA GLN A 182 4.06 -7.63 -2.84
C GLN A 182 3.85 -7.76 -1.32
N THR A 183 4.14 -8.94 -0.76
CA THR A 183 4.03 -9.18 0.68
C THR A 183 4.96 -8.25 1.47
N HIS A 184 6.18 -8.01 0.99
CA HIS A 184 7.10 -7.07 1.64
C HIS A 184 6.54 -5.64 1.62
N ILE A 185 5.94 -5.20 0.51
CA ILE A 185 5.32 -3.88 0.40
C ILE A 185 4.16 -3.74 1.40
N GLU A 186 3.28 -4.74 1.51
CA GLU A 186 2.17 -4.71 2.46
C GLU A 186 2.66 -4.71 3.92
N LEU A 187 3.70 -5.48 4.24
CA LEU A 187 4.30 -5.49 5.58
C LEU A 187 4.91 -4.13 5.94
N ILE A 188 5.57 -3.47 5.00
CA ILE A 188 6.09 -2.10 5.19
C ILE A 188 4.92 -1.14 5.42
N LYS A 189 3.90 -1.20 4.55
CA LYS A 189 2.71 -0.33 4.63
C LYS A 189 1.97 -0.46 5.97
N GLN A 190 1.89 -1.66 6.55
CA GLN A 190 1.29 -1.90 7.87
C GLN A 190 2.04 -1.21 9.02
N ARG A 191 3.33 -0.89 8.83
CA ARG A 191 4.16 -0.18 9.82
C ARG A 191 4.11 1.34 9.69
N CYS A 192 3.52 1.86 8.61
CA CYS A 192 3.49 3.27 8.28
C CYS A 192 2.26 3.99 8.85
N THR A 193 2.45 5.25 9.23
CA THR A 193 1.38 6.24 9.44
C THR A 193 1.26 7.14 8.20
N ALA A 194 0.28 8.05 8.20
CA ALA A 194 0.13 9.04 7.12
C ALA A 194 1.32 10.01 7.01
N GLN A 195 2.13 10.16 8.06
CA GLN A 195 3.29 11.06 8.11
C GLN A 195 4.63 10.31 8.04
N SER A 196 4.61 8.98 7.97
CA SER A 196 5.84 8.22 7.97
C SER A 196 6.66 8.49 6.72
N GLN A 197 7.97 8.61 6.90
CA GLN A 197 8.94 8.82 5.84
C GLN A 197 9.69 7.52 5.58
N ILE A 198 9.99 7.26 4.32
CA ILE A 198 10.73 6.10 3.86
C ILE A 198 12.03 6.55 3.20
N CYS A 199 13.10 5.81 3.44
CA CYS A 199 14.33 5.90 2.68
C CYS A 199 14.65 4.51 2.13
N ILE A 200 14.73 4.37 0.81
CA ILE A 200 15.02 3.10 0.13
C ILE A 200 16.19 3.30 -0.82
N GLY A 201 17.08 2.30 -0.90
CA GLY A 201 18.21 2.35 -1.79
C GLY A 201 19.00 1.06 -1.87
N GLY A 202 20.08 1.13 -2.66
CA GLY A 202 21.04 0.06 -2.86
C GLY A 202 22.34 0.29 -2.10
N VAL A 203 22.92 -0.78 -1.57
CA VAL A 203 24.11 -0.75 -0.70
C VAL A 203 25.10 -1.80 -1.19
N SER A 204 26.40 -1.51 -1.16
CA SER A 204 27.43 -2.51 -1.48
C SER A 204 27.67 -3.41 -0.26
N VAL A 205 27.85 -4.70 -0.48
CA VAL A 205 28.28 -5.63 0.57
C VAL A 205 29.70 -5.31 1.06
N ASN A 206 30.55 -4.75 0.20
CA ASN A 206 31.92 -4.36 0.54
C ASN A 206 31.99 -3.03 1.30
N ASP A 207 30.92 -2.23 1.27
CA ASP A 207 30.81 -0.96 1.98
C ASP A 207 29.40 -0.81 2.57
N PRO A 208 29.11 -1.56 3.65
CA PRO A 208 27.75 -1.75 4.13
C PRO A 208 27.20 -0.56 4.92
N ASP A 209 28.00 0.46 5.22
CA ASP A 209 27.61 1.57 6.11
C ASP A 209 27.03 2.79 5.37
N GLN A 210 26.93 2.72 4.04
CA GLN A 210 26.37 3.78 3.22
C GLN A 210 25.57 3.29 2.01
N PHE A 211 24.56 4.07 1.64
CA PHE A 211 23.85 3.90 0.38
C PHE A 211 24.75 4.29 -0.79
N ILE A 212 24.81 3.45 -1.83
CA ILE A 212 25.32 3.87 -3.14
C ILE A 212 24.39 4.96 -3.70
N LEU A 213 23.09 4.66 -3.66
CA LEU A 213 22.00 5.52 -4.11
C LEU A 213 20.76 5.22 -3.27
N CYS A 214 20.06 6.25 -2.81
CA CYS A 214 18.79 6.14 -2.14
C CYS A 214 17.86 7.30 -2.49
N ALA A 215 16.56 7.13 -2.23
CA ALA A 215 15.59 8.20 -2.27
C ALA A 215 14.84 8.25 -0.93
N THR A 216 14.56 9.47 -0.47
CA THR A 216 13.75 9.71 0.74
C THR A 216 12.45 10.42 0.35
N ASP A 217 11.31 9.97 0.86
CA ASP A 217 10.01 10.62 0.66
C ASP A 217 9.03 10.23 1.77
N TYR A 218 7.77 10.70 1.73
CA TYR A 218 6.71 10.06 2.49
C TYR A 218 6.49 8.63 2.00
N ALA A 219 6.27 7.70 2.93
CA ALA A 219 6.02 6.30 2.62
C ALA A 219 4.82 6.11 1.68
N SER A 220 3.83 7.00 1.75
CA SER A 220 2.68 7.00 0.83
C SER A 220 3.07 7.13 -0.63
N GLU A 221 4.17 7.82 -0.94
CA GLU A 221 4.64 8.00 -2.30
C GLU A 221 5.20 6.67 -2.86
N PHE A 222 5.92 5.92 -2.03
CA PHE A 222 6.54 4.63 -2.37
C PHE A 222 5.52 3.55 -2.75
N TYR A 223 4.41 3.41 -2.01
CA TYR A 223 3.41 2.37 -2.28
C TYR A 223 2.18 2.86 -3.08
N THR A 224 2.25 4.05 -3.68
CA THR A 224 1.19 4.53 -4.58
C THR A 224 1.37 3.95 -5.97
N GLU A 225 0.38 3.19 -6.43
CA GLU A 225 0.43 2.45 -7.69
C GLU A 225 0.45 3.36 -8.93
N THR A 226 1.37 3.07 -9.85
CA THR A 226 1.52 3.73 -11.14
C THR A 226 0.60 3.07 -12.17
N GLN A 227 -0.09 3.88 -12.96
CA GLN A 227 -1.06 3.40 -13.95
C GLN A 227 -0.49 3.30 -15.37
N ASP A 228 0.63 3.98 -15.63
CA ASP A 228 1.28 4.01 -16.95
C ASP A 228 2.62 3.25 -16.90
N LEU A 229 2.87 2.42 -17.91
CA LEU A 229 4.12 1.66 -18.04
C LEU A 229 5.29 2.52 -18.52
N LYS A 230 5.03 3.73 -19.03
CA LYS A 230 6.04 4.64 -19.59
C LYS A 230 6.26 5.91 -18.78
N LEU A 231 5.38 6.17 -17.80
CA LEU A 231 5.39 7.39 -17.01
C LEU A 231 5.35 7.08 -15.52
N ALA A 232 6.45 7.42 -14.85
CA ALA A 232 6.54 7.45 -13.40
C ALA A 232 5.79 8.66 -12.84
N ARG A 233 5.34 8.53 -11.60
CA ARG A 233 4.52 9.53 -10.93
C ARG A 233 5.42 10.49 -10.15
N ARG A 234 5.31 11.79 -10.43
CA ARG A 234 6.02 12.81 -9.65
C ARG A 234 5.58 12.76 -8.18
N SER A 235 6.55 12.82 -7.27
CA SER A 235 6.30 13.05 -5.86
C SER A 235 5.61 14.39 -5.65
N ARG A 236 4.79 14.48 -4.59
CA ARG A 236 4.19 15.75 -4.15
C ARG A 236 5.13 16.60 -3.30
N ASN A 237 6.27 16.05 -2.88
CA ASN A 237 7.12 16.64 -1.83
C ASN A 237 8.54 16.95 -2.29
N GLY A 238 8.96 16.45 -3.45
CA GLY A 238 10.29 16.66 -3.99
C GLY A 238 10.41 16.32 -5.46
N GLU A 239 11.61 16.51 -6.00
CA GLU A 239 11.97 16.20 -7.39
C GLU A 239 12.37 14.72 -7.51
N ILE A 240 11.41 13.83 -7.21
CA ILE A 240 11.55 12.37 -7.34
C ILE A 240 10.35 11.86 -8.12
N TYR A 241 10.57 10.96 -9.06
CA TYR A 241 9.50 10.25 -9.74
C TYR A 241 9.46 8.82 -9.24
N TRP A 242 8.42 8.50 -8.47
CA TRP A 242 8.18 7.17 -7.96
C TRP A 242 7.39 6.34 -8.96
N TYR A 243 7.71 5.06 -9.02
CA TYR A 243 6.84 4.11 -9.70
C TYR A 243 6.70 2.82 -8.90
N TYR A 244 5.48 2.32 -8.90
CA TYR A 244 5.13 1.03 -8.34
C TYR A 244 4.06 0.42 -9.22
N PHE A 245 4.45 -0.53 -10.06
CA PHE A 245 3.54 -1.28 -10.93
C PHE A 245 3.36 -2.67 -10.33
N ARG A 246 2.15 -2.94 -9.81
CA ARG A 246 1.87 -4.16 -9.05
C ARG A 246 2.26 -5.42 -9.84
N ASN A 247 2.87 -6.38 -9.13
CA ASN A 247 3.36 -7.63 -9.70
C ASN A 247 4.36 -7.45 -10.85
N ARG A 248 5.07 -6.32 -10.92
CA ARG A 248 6.05 -6.07 -11.98
C ARG A 248 7.33 -5.45 -11.46
N CYS A 249 7.28 -4.19 -11.04
CA CYS A 249 8.46 -3.47 -10.55
C CYS A 249 8.10 -2.31 -9.63
N ILE A 250 9.09 -1.86 -8.86
CA ILE A 250 9.02 -0.69 -8.00
C ILE A 250 10.37 0.03 -8.01
N GLY A 251 10.37 1.34 -7.90
CA GLY A 251 11.59 2.12 -7.94
C GLY A 251 11.36 3.62 -7.97
N PHE A 252 12.43 4.34 -8.28
CA PHE A 252 12.42 5.78 -8.46
C PHE A 252 13.39 6.21 -9.58
N SER A 253 13.11 7.39 -10.13
CA SER A 253 13.88 8.03 -11.20
C SER A 253 13.94 9.55 -10.98
N PRO A 254 14.98 10.25 -11.46
CA PRO A 254 14.99 11.71 -11.52
C PRO A 254 14.01 12.28 -12.54
N MET A 255 13.52 11.45 -13.48
CA MET A 255 12.64 11.85 -14.59
C MET A 255 11.33 11.06 -14.62
N SER A 256 10.31 11.64 -15.26
CA SER A 256 9.02 10.96 -15.48
C SER A 256 9.11 9.79 -16.45
N LYS A 257 10.00 9.84 -17.43
CA LYS A 257 10.12 8.82 -18.47
C LYS A 257 10.82 7.58 -17.93
N VAL A 258 10.12 6.46 -17.99
CA VAL A 258 10.56 5.13 -17.54
C VAL A 258 10.10 4.08 -18.56
N ASP A 259 10.64 2.86 -18.50
CA ASP A 259 10.05 1.72 -19.21
C ASP A 259 9.84 0.55 -18.25
N LEU A 260 8.62 0.46 -17.73
CA LEU A 260 8.19 -0.53 -16.74
C LEU A 260 7.77 -1.86 -17.38
N ARG A 261 7.93 -2.03 -18.71
CA ARG A 261 7.77 -3.35 -19.33
C ARG A 261 8.79 -4.35 -18.78
N TYR A 262 9.97 -3.81 -18.48
CA TYR A 262 11.07 -4.37 -17.71
C TYR A 262 11.28 -3.44 -16.48
N PRO A 263 12.14 -3.73 -15.50
CA PRO A 263 12.34 -2.90 -14.31
C PRO A 263 13.13 -1.63 -14.63
N ASP A 264 12.54 -0.73 -15.41
CA ASP A 264 13.12 0.56 -15.80
C ASP A 264 14.50 0.45 -16.48
N VAL A 265 14.47 -0.13 -17.68
CA VAL A 265 15.63 -0.33 -18.58
C VAL A 265 16.01 0.94 -19.37
N ASP A 266 15.37 2.07 -19.10
CA ASP A 266 15.70 3.33 -19.77
C ASP A 266 17.03 3.88 -19.22
N ASN A 267 17.96 4.23 -20.11
CA ASN A 267 19.31 4.66 -19.74
C ASN A 267 19.47 6.18 -19.66
N GLU A 268 18.45 6.95 -20.04
CA GLU A 268 18.46 8.40 -19.86
C GLU A 268 18.57 8.74 -18.36
N GLU A 269 19.62 9.47 -17.98
CA GLU A 269 19.95 9.81 -16.58
C GLU A 269 20.05 8.61 -15.63
N GLY A 270 20.57 7.48 -16.13
CA GLY A 270 20.69 6.23 -15.36
C GLY A 270 21.36 6.35 -13.99
N ASP A 271 22.21 7.35 -13.77
CA ASP A 271 22.97 7.58 -12.53
C ASP A 271 22.14 7.75 -11.25
N LEU A 272 20.87 8.10 -11.36
CA LEU A 272 19.97 8.39 -10.25
C LEU A 272 18.73 7.49 -10.23
N ARG A 273 18.75 6.38 -10.98
CA ARG A 273 17.64 5.43 -11.04
C ARG A 273 17.85 4.25 -10.09
N PHE A 274 16.77 3.77 -9.50
CA PHE A 274 16.77 2.55 -8.68
C PHE A 274 15.54 1.74 -9.01
N SER A 275 15.70 0.43 -9.19
CA SER A 275 14.56 -0.43 -9.53
C SER A 275 14.72 -1.85 -8.99
N LEU A 276 13.57 -2.41 -8.59
CA LEU A 276 13.43 -3.77 -8.12
C LEU A 276 12.36 -4.49 -8.95
N TRP A 277 12.57 -5.78 -9.18
CA TRP A 277 11.50 -6.65 -9.64
C TRP A 277 10.53 -6.95 -8.50
N LEU A 278 9.25 -7.10 -8.86
CA LEU A 278 8.20 -7.61 -7.98
C LEU A 278 7.60 -8.92 -8.50
N PHE A 279 8.20 -9.49 -9.54
CA PHE A 279 7.65 -10.62 -10.28
C PHE A 279 8.65 -11.77 -10.39
N HIS A 280 8.13 -12.99 -10.61
CA HIS A 280 8.92 -14.20 -10.89
C HIS A 280 10.02 -14.57 -9.89
N GLY A 281 9.93 -14.10 -8.65
CA GLY A 281 10.95 -14.41 -7.64
C GLY A 281 12.31 -13.76 -7.94
N GLN A 282 12.35 -12.77 -8.83
CA GLN A 282 13.53 -11.97 -9.10
C GLN A 282 13.73 -10.92 -8.01
N GLY A 283 14.99 -10.55 -7.75
CA GLY A 283 15.31 -9.51 -6.78
C GLY A 283 15.48 -8.14 -7.42
N GLY A 284 16.53 -7.41 -7.03
CA GLY A 284 16.73 -6.05 -7.52
C GLY A 284 17.36 -6.00 -8.91
N TYR A 285 17.05 -4.97 -9.70
CA TYR A 285 17.59 -4.85 -11.06
C TYR A 285 18.68 -3.79 -11.16
N ARG A 286 18.48 -2.61 -10.55
CA ARG A 286 19.33 -1.44 -10.80
C ARG A 286 19.62 -0.58 -9.58
N ILE A 287 20.86 -0.08 -9.53
CA ILE A 287 21.33 0.98 -8.63
C ILE A 287 22.19 1.96 -9.45
N GLY A 288 21.64 3.10 -9.83
CA GLY A 288 22.31 4.03 -10.76
C GLY A 288 22.59 3.34 -12.10
N ARG A 289 23.85 3.42 -12.57
CA ARG A 289 24.31 2.73 -13.79
C ARG A 289 24.62 1.23 -13.59
N LEU A 290 24.54 0.71 -12.37
CA LEU A 290 24.72 -0.72 -12.11
C LEU A 290 23.40 -1.43 -12.42
N GLU A 291 23.41 -2.27 -13.45
CA GLU A 291 22.23 -2.97 -13.98
C GLU A 291 22.38 -4.50 -13.86
N SER A 292 21.30 -5.24 -14.17
CA SER A 292 21.29 -6.70 -14.17
C SER A 292 21.71 -7.31 -12.82
N LEU A 293 21.27 -6.68 -11.73
CA LEU A 293 21.67 -7.05 -10.38
C LEU A 293 20.87 -8.22 -9.79
N GLU A 294 19.92 -8.81 -10.52
CA GLU A 294 18.96 -9.79 -10.01
C GLU A 294 19.58 -11.13 -9.55
N GLN A 295 20.84 -11.38 -9.90
CA GLN A 295 21.63 -12.52 -9.42
C GLN A 295 22.81 -12.10 -8.54
N SER A 296 22.98 -10.80 -8.29
CA SER A 296 24.14 -10.29 -7.57
C SER A 296 24.05 -10.55 -6.07
N VAL A 297 25.17 -11.01 -5.52
CA VAL A 297 25.43 -11.13 -4.08
C VAL A 297 26.27 -9.97 -3.55
N GLU A 298 26.65 -9.02 -4.42
CA GLU A 298 27.51 -7.88 -4.07
C GLU A 298 26.72 -6.67 -3.59
N TYR A 299 25.39 -6.68 -3.77
CA TYR A 299 24.52 -5.57 -3.44
C TYR A 299 23.31 -6.00 -2.62
N LYS A 300 22.85 -5.10 -1.74
CA LYS A 300 21.67 -5.26 -0.90
C LYS A 300 20.66 -4.15 -1.14
N CYS A 301 19.38 -4.49 -1.08
CA CYS A 301 18.29 -3.53 -0.99
C CYS A 301 18.03 -3.26 0.49
N VAL A 302 18.06 -1.99 0.87
CA VAL A 302 17.85 -1.57 2.26
C VAL A 302 16.75 -0.53 2.33
N ILE A 303 15.83 -0.69 3.28
CA ILE A 303 14.71 0.22 3.53
C ILE A 303 14.73 0.65 4.98
N TYR A 304 14.73 1.96 5.18
CA TYR A 304 14.56 2.61 6.46
C TYR A 304 13.19 3.31 6.53
N LEU A 305 12.61 3.33 7.73
CA LEU A 305 11.33 3.96 8.02
C LEU A 305 11.48 4.90 9.23
N LYS A 306 10.99 6.12 9.10
CA LYS A 306 10.79 7.07 10.20
C LYS A 306 9.29 7.27 10.39
N LYS A 307 8.81 7.09 11.62
CA LYS A 307 7.37 7.10 11.91
C LYS A 307 6.74 8.48 11.91
#